data_AF-A0A927K011-F1
#
_entry.id   AF-A0A927K011-F1
#
_cell.length_a   1.000
_cell.length_b   1.000
_cell.length_c   1.000
_cell.angle_alpha   90.00
_cell.angle_beta   90.00
_cell.angle_gamma   90.00
#
_symmetry.space_group_name_H-M   'P 1'
#
loop_
_entity.id
_entity.type
_entity.pdbx_description
1 polymer ?
#
loop_
_entity_poly.entity_id
_entity_poly.type
_entity_poly.pdbx_seq_one_letter_code
_entity_poly.pdbx_strand_id
1 'polypeptide(L)'
;MGTFGFGTLGKLVMLGVMAPGFYLVISQGAAERARVEAVERSIVAARKDIRELETEFDTRANMAQLERWNGDVLALAAPRAEQYVGGETQLASLPGRTEGGNVALAYVVPAAPVEYVPAAPVPAVATTPATTAPVAPSAPTAKPAPARPTGPVQTAQARGARPQAVAMLDRTLLSSSTMGDLARSARKEASLR
;
A
#
# COMPACT_ATOMS: atom_id res chain seq x y z
N MET A 1 72.71 36.01 -3.51
CA MET A 1 72.21 36.24 -4.88
C MET A 1 72.14 34.87 -5.55
N GLY A 2 70.94 34.25 -5.55
CA GLY A 2 70.78 32.83 -5.89
C GLY A 2 70.97 32.58 -7.38
N THR A 3 71.87 31.66 -7.72
CA THR A 3 72.09 31.20 -9.10
C THR A 3 70.93 30.27 -9.51
N PHE A 4 69.86 30.83 -10.06
CA PHE A 4 68.83 30.04 -10.76
C PHE A 4 69.41 29.55 -12.10
N GLY A 5 70.17 28.47 -12.07
CA GLY A 5 70.66 27.81 -13.28
C GLY A 5 69.53 27.07 -13.99
N PHE A 6 69.59 26.94 -15.32
CA PHE A 6 68.62 26.21 -16.16
C PHE A 6 68.18 24.84 -15.60
N GLY A 7 69.06 24.15 -14.85
CA GLY A 7 68.73 22.90 -14.17
C GLY A 7 67.68 23.01 -13.06
N THR A 8 67.52 24.16 -12.39
CA THR A 8 66.43 24.39 -11.43
C THR A 8 65.09 24.59 -12.12
N LEU A 9 65.07 25.31 -13.25
CA LEU A 9 63.85 25.49 -14.06
C LEU A 9 63.36 24.15 -14.63
N GLY A 10 64.27 23.32 -15.13
CA GLY A 10 63.92 21.98 -15.62
C GLY A 10 63.30 21.07 -14.54
N LYS A 11 63.81 21.12 -13.30
CA LYS A 11 63.23 20.38 -12.16
C LYS A 11 61.83 20.87 -11.80
N LEU A 12 61.59 22.18 -11.84
CA LEU A 12 60.26 22.75 -11.57
C LEU A 12 59.24 22.35 -12.64
N VAL A 13 59.62 22.36 -13.91
CA VAL A 13 58.76 21.89 -15.00
C VAL A 13 58.44 20.41 -14.82
N MET A 14 59.43 19.58 -14.50
CA MET A 14 59.23 18.15 -14.28
C MET A 14 58.27 17.88 -13.11
N LEU A 15 58.45 18.57 -11.98
CA LEU A 15 57.54 18.49 -10.84
C LEU A 15 56.12 18.97 -11.20
N GLY A 16 56.02 20.06 -11.97
CA GLY A 16 54.74 20.61 -12.43
C GLY A 16 53.95 19.66 -13.32
N VAL A 17 54.62 18.79 -14.08
CA VAL A 17 53.97 17.76 -14.91
C VAL A 17 53.66 16.49 -14.10
N MET A 18 54.55 16.07 -13.22
CA MET A 18 54.37 14.83 -12.43
C MET A 18 53.34 14.98 -11.31
N ALA A 19 53.29 16.11 -10.62
CA ALA A 19 52.38 16.30 -9.49
C ALA A 19 50.90 16.10 -9.87
N PRO A 20 50.39 16.65 -11.00
CA PRO A 20 49.05 16.33 -11.48
C PRO A 20 48.83 14.84 -11.77
N GLY A 21 49.82 14.15 -12.34
CA GLY A 21 49.73 12.71 -12.64
C GLY A 21 49.55 11.88 -11.37
N PHE A 22 50.38 12.13 -10.34
CA PHE A 22 50.23 11.47 -9.04
C PHE A 22 48.91 11.82 -8.36
N TYR A 23 48.45 13.07 -8.46
CA TYR A 23 47.14 13.48 -7.94
C TYR A 23 45.99 12.69 -8.56
N LEU A 24 46.00 12.49 -9.88
CA LEU A 24 44.97 11.71 -10.56
C LEU A 24 44.95 10.25 -10.07
N VAL A 25 46.12 9.61 -9.96
CA VAL A 25 46.22 8.24 -9.43
C VAL A 25 45.69 8.14 -8.01
N ILE A 26 46.03 9.09 -7.13
CA ILE A 26 45.52 9.12 -5.75
C ILE A 26 44.00 9.35 -5.73
N SER A 27 43.48 10.23 -6.59
CA SER A 27 42.05 10.52 -6.65
C SER A 27 41.21 9.33 -7.15
N GLN A 28 41.78 8.43 -7.96
CA GLN A 28 41.10 7.19 -8.38
C GLN A 28 40.76 6.30 -7.17
N GLY A 29 41.66 6.19 -6.19
CA GLY A 29 41.38 5.46 -4.96
C GLY A 29 40.21 6.05 -4.16
N ALA A 30 40.04 7.37 -4.18
CA ALA A 30 38.86 8.01 -3.57
C ALA A 30 37.57 7.70 -4.35
N ALA A 31 37.65 7.68 -5.69
CA ALA A 31 36.52 7.30 -6.54
C ALA A 31 36.12 5.82 -6.36
N GLU A 32 37.08 4.92 -6.16
CA GLU A 32 36.83 3.50 -5.87
C GLU A 32 36.14 3.30 -4.53
N ARG A 33 36.61 3.98 -3.47
CA ARG A 33 35.95 3.93 -2.15
C ARG A 33 34.50 4.40 -2.21
N ALA A 34 34.25 5.50 -2.93
CA ALA A 34 32.89 6.00 -3.13
C ALA A 34 31.98 4.99 -3.87
N ARG A 35 32.53 4.23 -4.82
CA ARG A 35 31.79 3.15 -5.51
C ARG A 35 31.48 1.99 -4.56
N VAL A 36 32.43 1.59 -3.72
CA VAL A 36 32.20 0.53 -2.72
C VAL A 36 31.11 0.95 -1.75
N GLU A 37 31.18 2.16 -1.19
CA GLU A 37 30.14 2.69 -0.30
C GLU A 37 28.76 2.78 -0.98
N ALA A 38 28.71 3.08 -2.28
CA ALA A 38 27.46 3.09 -3.03
C ALA A 38 26.84 1.70 -3.16
N VAL A 39 27.67 0.67 -3.42
CA VAL A 39 27.24 -0.73 -3.49
C VAL A 39 26.84 -1.24 -2.11
N GLU A 40 27.57 -0.89 -1.05
CA GLU A 40 27.20 -1.28 0.31
C GLU A 40 25.84 -0.71 0.72
N ARG A 41 25.58 0.57 0.38
CA ARG A 41 24.26 1.19 0.57
C ARG A 41 23.16 0.51 -0.23
N SER A 42 23.42 0.08 -1.48
CA SER A 42 22.41 -0.64 -2.27
C SER A 42 22.15 -2.04 -1.72
N ILE A 43 23.16 -2.73 -1.19
CA ILE A 43 23.00 -4.02 -0.51
C ILE A 43 22.10 -3.86 0.72
N VAL A 44 22.33 -2.84 1.55
CA VAL A 44 21.49 -2.60 2.74
C VAL A 44 20.05 -2.29 2.35
N ALA A 45 19.84 -1.47 1.31
CA ALA A 45 18.50 -1.20 0.77
C ALA A 45 17.81 -2.49 0.27
N ALA A 46 18.49 -3.26 -0.57
CA ALA A 46 17.96 -4.51 -1.11
C ALA A 46 17.62 -5.53 -0.01
N ARG A 47 18.43 -5.63 1.06
CA ARG A 47 18.13 -6.49 2.21
C ARG A 47 16.88 -6.06 2.97
N LYS A 48 16.63 -4.75 3.06
CA LYS A 48 15.40 -4.22 3.67
C LYS A 48 14.19 -4.57 2.81
N ASP A 49 14.29 -4.38 1.50
CA ASP A 49 13.22 -4.70 0.55
C ASP A 49 12.89 -6.20 0.57
N ILE A 50 13.90 -7.07 0.62
CA ILE A 50 13.71 -8.52 0.76
C ILE A 50 12.92 -8.84 2.03
N ARG A 51 13.29 -8.24 3.17
CA ARG A 51 12.57 -8.49 4.44
C ARG A 51 11.12 -8.02 4.37
N GLU A 52 10.86 -6.88 3.74
CA GLU A 52 9.50 -6.38 3.53
C GLU A 52 8.68 -7.36 2.67
N LEU A 53 9.26 -7.79 1.55
CA LEU A 53 8.64 -8.79 0.66
C LEU A 53 8.40 -10.12 1.37
N GLU A 54 9.35 -10.63 2.15
CA GLU A 54 9.20 -11.85 2.94
C GLU A 54 8.01 -11.72 3.91
N THR A 55 7.87 -10.58 4.60
CA THR A 55 6.73 -10.37 5.50
C THR A 55 5.39 -10.28 4.78
N GLU A 56 5.36 -9.70 3.58
CA GLU A 56 4.15 -9.68 2.74
C GLU A 56 3.80 -11.07 2.22
N PHE A 57 4.79 -11.85 1.79
CA PHE A 57 4.57 -13.23 1.36
C PHE A 57 4.10 -14.12 2.50
N ASP A 58 4.72 -14.04 3.68
CA ASP A 58 4.32 -14.82 4.85
C ASP A 58 2.88 -14.51 5.26
N THR A 59 2.49 -13.23 5.27
CA THR A 59 1.11 -12.84 5.59
C THR A 59 0.10 -13.34 4.55
N ARG A 60 0.41 -13.22 3.25
CA ARG A 60 -0.47 -13.71 2.17
C ARG A 60 -0.56 -15.24 2.13
N ALA A 61 0.56 -15.94 2.32
CA ALA A 61 0.61 -17.40 2.33
C ALA A 61 -0.09 -17.98 3.57
N ASN A 62 0.08 -17.34 4.73
CA ASN A 62 -0.60 -17.75 5.96
C ASN A 62 -2.12 -17.65 5.82
N MET A 63 -2.65 -16.59 5.15
CA MET A 63 -4.10 -16.47 4.94
C MET A 63 -4.66 -17.62 4.07
N ALA A 64 -4.00 -17.96 2.97
CA ALA A 64 -4.39 -19.09 2.13
C ALA A 64 -4.30 -20.43 2.88
N GLN A 65 -3.30 -20.60 3.73
CA GLN A 65 -3.16 -21.79 4.58
C GLN A 65 -4.25 -21.87 5.65
N LEU A 66 -4.61 -20.75 6.28
CA LEU A 66 -5.70 -20.67 7.26
C LEU A 66 -7.06 -20.97 6.60
N GLU A 67 -7.32 -20.47 5.40
CA GLU A 67 -8.54 -20.79 4.64
C GLU A 67 -8.61 -22.28 4.31
N ARG A 68 -7.49 -22.87 3.87
CA ARG A 68 -7.39 -24.31 3.65
C ARG A 68 -7.62 -25.10 4.94
N TRP A 69 -7.01 -24.72 6.06
CA TRP A 69 -7.22 -25.39 7.35
C TRP A 69 -8.64 -25.21 7.88
N ASN A 70 -9.25 -24.05 7.65
CA ASN A 70 -10.65 -23.78 7.96
C ASN A 70 -11.56 -24.72 7.18
N GLY A 71 -11.34 -24.89 5.88
CA GLY A 71 -12.11 -25.81 5.04
C GLY A 71 -11.86 -27.31 5.33
N ASP A 72 -10.59 -27.71 5.47
CA ASP A 72 -10.19 -29.13 5.51
C ASP A 72 -10.36 -29.76 6.90
N VAL A 73 -10.17 -29.00 7.99
CA VAL A 73 -10.06 -29.57 9.35
C VAL A 73 -10.97 -28.87 10.36
N LEU A 74 -10.96 -27.53 10.39
CA LEU A 74 -11.59 -26.80 11.48
C LEU A 74 -13.09 -26.54 11.26
N ALA A 75 -13.55 -26.51 9.99
CA ALA A 75 -14.92 -26.18 9.57
C ALA A 75 -15.53 -24.99 10.33
N LEU A 76 -14.68 -23.96 10.54
CA LEU A 76 -15.01 -22.69 11.20
C LEU A 76 -15.68 -21.75 10.20
N ALA A 77 -16.84 -22.14 9.69
CA ALA A 77 -17.72 -21.26 8.93
C ALA A 77 -18.64 -20.47 9.88
N ALA A 78 -19.02 -19.27 9.48
CA ALA A 78 -20.07 -18.54 10.18
C ALA A 78 -21.37 -19.38 10.16
N PRO A 79 -22.11 -19.48 11.28
CA PRO A 79 -23.34 -20.25 11.30
C PRO A 79 -24.34 -19.75 10.26
N ARG A 80 -25.02 -20.66 9.57
CA ARG A 80 -26.06 -20.32 8.59
C ARG A 80 -27.29 -19.78 9.31
N ALA A 81 -28.10 -18.94 8.64
CA ALA A 81 -29.33 -18.37 9.19
C ALA A 81 -30.28 -19.43 9.79
N GLU A 82 -30.33 -20.61 9.17
CA GLU A 82 -31.13 -21.77 9.60
C GLU A 82 -30.64 -22.42 10.90
N GLN A 83 -29.39 -22.17 11.31
CA GLN A 83 -28.82 -22.67 12.57
C GLN A 83 -29.12 -21.74 13.74
N TYR A 84 -29.66 -20.55 13.48
CA TYR A 84 -30.15 -19.65 14.51
C TYR A 84 -31.63 -19.93 14.81
N VAL A 85 -31.97 -19.79 16.08
CA VAL A 85 -33.36 -19.90 16.53
C VAL A 85 -34.10 -18.61 16.18
N GLY A 86 -35.26 -18.71 15.53
CA GLY A 86 -35.96 -17.56 14.96
C GLY A 86 -36.79 -16.72 15.93
N GLY A 87 -36.93 -17.12 17.20
CA GLY A 87 -37.72 -16.40 18.20
C GLY A 87 -37.71 -17.02 19.59
N GLU A 88 -38.29 -16.32 20.57
CA GLU A 88 -38.24 -16.65 22.00
C GLU A 88 -38.96 -17.97 22.33
N THR A 89 -40.03 -18.28 21.59
CA THR A 89 -40.80 -19.52 21.77
C THR A 89 -40.01 -20.75 21.33
N GLN A 90 -39.31 -20.69 20.19
CA GLN A 90 -38.42 -21.75 19.74
C GLN A 90 -37.19 -21.87 20.67
N LEU A 91 -36.73 -20.76 21.25
CA LEU A 91 -35.65 -20.77 22.23
C LEU A 91 -36.08 -21.41 23.54
N ALA A 92 -37.35 -21.27 23.94
CA ALA A 92 -37.92 -21.90 25.14
C ALA A 92 -38.05 -23.43 25.00
N SER A 93 -38.23 -23.95 23.79
CA SER A 93 -38.29 -25.39 23.51
C SER A 93 -36.92 -26.09 23.42
N LEU A 94 -35.81 -25.37 23.55
CA LEU A 94 -34.48 -25.93 23.36
C LEU A 94 -34.04 -26.78 24.58
N PRO A 95 -33.59 -28.03 24.39
CA PRO A 95 -33.16 -28.91 25.48
C PRO A 95 -31.86 -28.41 26.14
N GLY A 96 -31.72 -28.61 27.46
CA GLY A 96 -30.49 -28.25 28.21
C GLY A 96 -30.49 -26.86 28.84
N ARG A 97 -31.65 -26.20 28.95
CA ARG A 97 -31.80 -24.96 29.73
C ARG A 97 -31.69 -25.26 31.23
N THR A 98 -30.71 -24.64 31.88
CA THR A 98 -30.61 -24.65 33.35
C THR A 98 -31.60 -23.64 33.95
N GLU A 99 -32.10 -23.86 35.18
CA GLU A 99 -33.10 -23.00 35.85
C GLU A 99 -32.68 -21.50 35.93
N GLY A 100 -31.40 -21.19 35.74
CA GLY A 100 -30.86 -19.83 35.64
C GLY A 100 -30.92 -19.18 34.25
N GLY A 101 -31.60 -19.78 33.28
CA GLY A 101 -31.78 -19.20 31.94
C GLY A 101 -30.59 -19.40 30.99
N ASN A 102 -29.51 -20.03 31.44
CA ASN A 102 -28.31 -20.28 30.66
C ASN A 102 -28.44 -21.61 29.91
N VAL A 103 -28.23 -21.58 28.59
CA VAL A 103 -28.04 -22.78 27.78
C VAL A 103 -26.56 -23.13 27.82
N ALA A 104 -26.22 -24.27 28.40
CA ALA A 104 -24.85 -24.78 28.37
C ALA A 104 -24.54 -25.34 26.97
N LEU A 105 -24.35 -24.46 25.99
CA LEU A 105 -23.92 -24.83 24.65
C LEU A 105 -22.42 -25.12 24.66
N ALA A 106 -22.08 -26.40 24.65
CA ALA A 106 -20.74 -26.87 24.38
C ALA A 106 -20.34 -26.49 22.95
N TYR A 107 -19.43 -25.53 22.86
CA TYR A 107 -18.36 -25.33 21.89
C TYR A 107 -18.60 -25.78 20.43
N VAL A 108 -18.62 -24.78 19.53
CA VAL A 108 -18.25 -24.86 18.11
C VAL A 108 -18.79 -26.10 17.39
N VAL A 109 -20.00 -25.99 16.83
CA VAL A 109 -20.48 -26.96 15.82
C VAL A 109 -19.81 -26.60 14.50
N PRO A 110 -18.90 -27.42 13.96
CA PRO A 110 -18.37 -27.20 12.63
C PRO A 110 -19.54 -27.32 11.66
N ALA A 111 -19.63 -26.41 10.68
CA ALA A 111 -20.70 -26.42 9.69
C ALA A 111 -20.52 -27.61 8.72
N ALA A 112 -20.74 -28.83 9.19
CA ALA A 112 -20.87 -30.00 8.34
C ALA A 112 -22.15 -29.87 7.49
N PRO A 113 -22.18 -30.40 6.25
CA PRO A 113 -23.39 -30.44 5.46
C PRO A 113 -24.41 -31.34 6.16
N VAL A 114 -25.34 -30.72 6.87
CA VAL A 114 -26.53 -31.42 7.37
C VAL A 114 -27.43 -31.61 6.15
N GLU A 115 -27.55 -32.86 5.72
CA GLU A 115 -28.58 -33.28 4.77
C GLU A 115 -29.93 -32.94 5.41
N TYR A 116 -30.63 -31.98 4.80
CA TYR A 116 -31.96 -31.59 5.27
C TYR A 116 -32.92 -32.76 5.04
N VAL A 117 -33.17 -33.52 6.10
CA VAL A 117 -34.34 -34.40 6.16
C VAL A 117 -35.52 -33.48 6.46
N PRO A 118 -36.47 -33.29 5.52
CA PRO A 118 -37.66 -32.50 5.79
C PRO A 118 -38.37 -33.11 6.99
N ALA A 119 -38.54 -32.31 8.04
CA ALA A 119 -39.37 -32.69 9.17
C ALA A 119 -40.79 -32.96 8.65
N ALA A 120 -41.31 -34.15 8.95
CA ALA A 120 -42.67 -34.53 8.63
C ALA A 120 -43.66 -33.47 9.16
N PRO A 121 -44.73 -33.14 8.42
CA PRO A 121 -45.65 -32.08 8.78
C PRO A 121 -46.34 -32.41 10.11
N VAL A 122 -46.02 -31.62 11.14
CA VAL A 122 -46.78 -31.59 12.40
C VAL A 122 -48.11 -30.85 12.15
N PRO A 123 -49.24 -31.35 12.67
CA PRO A 123 -50.56 -30.80 12.38
C PRO A 123 -50.68 -29.35 12.87
N ALA A 124 -51.28 -28.52 12.00
CA ALA A 124 -51.55 -27.12 12.25
C ALA A 124 -52.41 -26.94 13.50
N VAL A 125 -51.84 -26.34 14.54
CA VAL A 125 -52.62 -25.71 15.61
C VAL A 125 -52.99 -24.31 15.13
N ALA A 126 -54.29 -24.08 15.05
CA ALA A 126 -54.88 -22.84 14.60
C ALA A 126 -54.42 -21.65 15.48
N THR A 127 -53.60 -20.78 14.91
CA THR A 127 -53.52 -19.39 15.36
C THR A 127 -54.54 -18.58 14.59
N THR A 128 -55.51 -18.03 15.32
CA THR A 128 -56.46 -17.03 14.87
C THR A 128 -55.73 -15.85 14.20
N PRO A 129 -56.24 -15.30 13.09
CA PRO A 129 -55.72 -14.05 12.55
C PRO A 129 -56.18 -12.91 13.46
N ALA A 130 -55.23 -12.24 14.11
CA ALA A 130 -55.50 -10.93 14.70
C ALA A 130 -55.58 -9.90 13.55
N THR A 131 -56.80 -9.53 13.20
CA THR A 131 -57.08 -8.37 12.36
C THR A 131 -56.80 -7.10 13.16
N THR A 132 -55.79 -6.33 12.74
CA THR A 132 -55.73 -4.88 12.98
C THR A 132 -55.50 -4.16 11.65
N ALA A 133 -56.20 -3.04 11.52
CA ALA A 133 -56.59 -2.29 10.33
C ALA A 133 -55.47 -1.88 9.34
N PRO A 134 -55.82 -1.62 8.06
CA PRO A 134 -54.89 -1.08 7.08
C PRO A 134 -54.65 0.41 7.36
N VAL A 135 -53.39 0.82 7.45
CA VAL A 135 -53.01 2.24 7.34
C VAL A 135 -52.19 2.42 6.08
N ALA A 136 -52.78 3.10 5.12
CA ALA A 136 -52.13 3.76 3.99
C ALA A 136 -52.87 5.07 3.74
N PRO A 137 -52.29 6.06 3.06
CA PRO A 137 -50.95 6.62 3.12
C PRO A 137 -51.03 8.10 3.56
N SER A 138 -49.92 8.71 3.99
CA SER A 138 -49.84 10.18 4.08
C SER A 138 -48.46 10.65 3.64
N ALA A 139 -48.38 11.04 2.37
CA ALA A 139 -47.33 11.91 1.88
C ALA A 139 -47.57 13.34 2.41
N PRO A 140 -46.51 14.08 2.70
CA PRO A 140 -46.45 15.47 2.32
C PRO A 140 -45.42 15.64 1.21
N THR A 141 -45.93 16.10 0.07
CA THR A 141 -45.20 16.75 -1.01
C THR A 141 -44.44 17.95 -0.46
N ALA A 142 -43.11 17.88 -0.45
CA ALA A 142 -42.25 19.06 -0.38
C ALA A 142 -41.26 19.02 -1.55
N LYS A 143 -41.34 20.07 -2.36
CA LYS A 143 -40.65 20.36 -3.62
C LYS A 143 -39.11 20.25 -3.51
N PRO A 144 -38.42 19.76 -4.56
CA PRO A 144 -36.96 19.61 -4.55
C PRO A 144 -36.28 20.96 -4.78
N ALA A 145 -35.26 21.25 -3.96
CA ALA A 145 -34.31 22.32 -4.17
C ALA A 145 -32.87 21.78 -4.02
N PRO A 146 -31.92 22.28 -4.82
CA PRO A 146 -30.79 21.51 -5.31
C PRO A 146 -29.60 21.45 -4.33
N ALA A 147 -28.86 20.36 -4.44
CA ALA A 147 -27.51 20.23 -3.94
C ALA A 147 -26.62 21.38 -4.41
N ARG A 148 -25.88 21.96 -3.47
CA ARG A 148 -24.74 22.85 -3.72
C ARG A 148 -23.65 22.58 -2.68
N PRO A 149 -22.39 22.92 -2.98
CA PRO A 149 -21.41 22.04 -3.56
C PRO A 149 -20.30 21.73 -2.54
N THR A 150 -19.52 20.69 -2.85
CA THR A 150 -18.20 20.41 -2.28
C THR A 150 -17.39 21.70 -2.07
N GLY A 151 -17.12 22.02 -0.81
CA GLY A 151 -16.15 23.03 -0.42
C GLY A 151 -14.72 22.53 -0.62
N PRO A 152 -13.77 23.42 -0.95
CA PRO A 152 -12.44 23.04 -1.42
C PRO A 152 -11.55 22.49 -0.31
N VAL A 153 -10.75 21.50 -0.71
CA VAL A 153 -9.58 20.95 -0.02
C VAL A 153 -8.74 22.07 0.59
N GLN A 154 -8.70 22.14 1.92
CA GLN A 154 -7.65 22.90 2.61
C GLN A 154 -6.42 21.99 2.75
N THR A 155 -5.54 22.12 1.77
CA THR A 155 -4.16 21.66 1.83
C THR A 155 -3.48 22.30 3.05
N ALA A 156 -3.22 21.48 4.08
CA ALA A 156 -2.30 21.84 5.14
C ALA A 156 -0.88 21.95 4.55
N GLN A 157 -0.44 23.19 4.38
CA GLN A 157 0.93 23.68 4.50
C GLN A 157 2.03 22.94 3.70
N ALA A 158 2.21 23.36 2.45
CA ALA A 158 3.52 23.41 1.82
C ALA A 158 4.37 24.51 2.50
N ARG A 159 5.22 24.13 3.45
CA ARG A 159 6.32 24.98 3.93
C ARG A 159 7.64 24.26 3.63
N GLY A 160 8.41 24.81 2.69
CA GLY A 160 9.86 24.58 2.57
C GLY A 160 10.43 24.08 1.23
N ALA A 161 9.69 23.35 0.40
CA ALA A 161 10.30 22.61 -0.74
C ALA A 161 10.19 23.27 -2.13
N ARG A 162 9.50 24.41 -2.26
CA ARG A 162 9.28 25.04 -3.57
C ARG A 162 10.53 25.64 -4.23
N PRO A 163 11.46 26.32 -3.54
CA PRO A 163 12.62 26.91 -4.22
C PRO A 163 13.61 25.86 -4.73
N GLN A 164 13.76 24.74 -4.01
CA GLN A 164 14.71 23.67 -4.37
C GLN A 164 14.21 22.83 -5.56
N ALA A 165 12.90 22.58 -5.63
CA ALA A 165 12.28 21.93 -6.80
C ALA A 165 12.44 22.80 -8.05
N VAL A 166 12.22 24.12 -7.95
CA VAL A 166 12.38 25.04 -9.08
C VAL A 166 13.85 25.16 -9.53
N ALA A 167 14.81 25.16 -8.60
CA ALA A 167 16.23 25.17 -8.93
C ALA A 167 16.70 23.86 -9.60
N MET A 168 16.13 22.70 -9.24
CA MET A 168 16.41 21.43 -9.93
C MET A 168 15.87 21.42 -11.36
N LEU A 169 14.69 22.01 -11.59
CA LEU A 169 14.14 22.17 -12.93
C LEU A 169 15.03 23.09 -13.79
N ASP A 170 15.47 24.24 -13.26
CA ASP A 170 16.34 25.18 -13.98
C ASP A 170 17.66 24.52 -14.40
N ARG A 171 18.27 23.72 -13.53
CA ARG A 171 19.50 22.95 -13.83
C ARG A 171 19.29 21.91 -14.95
N THR A 172 18.11 21.29 -15.01
CA THR A 172 17.79 20.32 -16.07
C THR A 172 17.49 20.99 -17.41
N LEU A 173 16.82 22.14 -17.39
CA LEU A 173 16.48 22.92 -18.58
C LEU A 173 17.71 23.62 -19.19
N LEU A 174 18.63 24.08 -18.34
CA LEU A 174 19.89 24.70 -18.73
C LEU A 174 21.06 23.70 -18.89
N SER A 175 20.78 22.40 -19.02
CA SER A 175 21.85 21.43 -19.28
C SER A 175 22.40 21.59 -20.70
N SER A 176 23.72 21.45 -20.85
CA SER A 176 24.42 21.65 -22.13
C SER A 176 23.97 20.66 -23.22
N SER A 177 23.44 19.50 -22.83
CA SER A 177 22.80 18.54 -23.74
C SER A 177 21.51 19.09 -24.33
N THR A 178 20.61 19.63 -23.51
CA THR A 178 19.33 20.19 -23.97
C THR A 178 19.55 21.43 -24.84
N MET A 179 20.47 22.33 -24.45
CA MET A 179 20.86 23.47 -25.28
C MET A 179 21.49 23.02 -26.61
N GLY A 180 22.29 21.95 -26.59
CA GLY A 180 22.88 21.36 -27.79
C GLY A 180 21.84 20.77 -28.75
N ASP A 181 20.83 20.09 -28.21
CA ASP A 181 19.73 19.53 -29.01
C ASP A 181 18.85 20.62 -29.63
N LEU A 182 18.55 21.69 -28.89
CA LEU A 182 17.78 22.82 -29.41
C LEU A 182 18.54 23.58 -30.51
N ALA A 183 19.85 23.75 -30.36
CA ALA A 183 20.68 24.35 -31.41
C ALA A 183 20.77 23.44 -32.66
N ARG A 184 20.80 22.12 -32.48
CA ARG A 184 20.77 21.15 -33.59
C ARG A 184 19.44 21.17 -34.31
N SER A 185 18.30 21.19 -33.60
CA SER A 185 16.97 21.25 -34.22
C SER A 185 16.75 22.56 -34.96
N ALA A 186 17.14 23.71 -34.38
CA ALA A 186 17.04 25.01 -35.02
C ALA A 186 17.83 25.10 -36.33
N ARG A 187 19.05 24.53 -36.37
CA ARG A 187 19.84 24.45 -37.61
C ARG A 187 19.20 23.55 -38.67
N LYS A 188 18.61 22.44 -38.23
CA LYS A 188 17.88 21.53 -39.13
C LYS A 188 16.68 22.23 -39.76
N GLU A 189 15.91 22.99 -38.98
CA GLU A 189 14.78 23.77 -39.50
C GLU A 189 15.21 24.95 -40.38
N ALA A 190 16.30 25.63 -40.04
CA ALA A 190 16.85 26.72 -40.87
C ALA A 190 17.34 26.22 -42.25
N SER A 191 17.77 24.96 -42.36
CA SER A 191 18.15 24.34 -43.64
C SER A 191 16.97 23.88 -44.50
N LEU A 192 15.77 23.83 -43.91
CA LEU A 192 14.53 23.42 -44.56
C LEU A 192 13.67 24.61 -45.05
N ARG A 193 14.11 25.85 -44.77
CA ARG A 193 13.55 27.09 -45.32
C ARG A 193 14.44 27.64 -46.42
#